data_AF-A0A3M1CH73-F1
#
_entry.id   AF-A0A3M1CH73-F1
#
_cell.length_a   1.000
_cell.length_b   1.000
_cell.length_c   1.000
_cell.angle_alpha   90.00
_cell.angle_beta   90.00
_cell.angle_gamma   90.00
#
_symmetry.space_group_name_H-M   'P 1'
#
loop_
_entity.id
_entity.type
_entity.pdbx_description
1 polymer ?
#
loop_
_entity_poly.entity_id
_entity_poly.type
_entity_poly.pdbx_seq_one_letter_code
_entity_poly.pdbx_strand_id
1 'polypeptide(L)'
;YVSATDAGLQIVNVSDPATPVLIGSYDTPGSAREAAIGGSYAFVADSTGGVEILNISNPTIPTLVTTYTVPGPAIGVTFQDNLLFIALGTLGFEVVDVSHPSAPVKLSDRDTPGFCYHVDHQFNWLEVTDDSTGMLVYLFNDPAAPSLLSTISTPGRALGVRMYHSDSYVADDDAGMVVMDPSGFSDPPILGSYDTPGMANHIAASAGYAYVADGSGLCILRSCSCCIGRTGDIDNNGIVDIQDLTAYVDAMFLSVGFGFLCPYAANINGDPNGVVDVSDLTALIDHLFINFAPTAPCQ
;
A
#
# COMPACT_ATOMS: atom_id res chain seq x y z
N TYR A 1 13.84 -4.66 -10.86
CA TYR A 1 15.02 -4.37 -10.02
C TYR A 1 14.81 -5.09 -8.70
N VAL A 2 15.83 -5.77 -8.17
CA VAL A 2 15.71 -6.61 -6.98
C VAL A 2 16.87 -6.32 -6.04
N SER A 3 16.59 -5.94 -4.79
CA SER A 3 17.57 -5.94 -3.70
C SER A 3 17.77 -7.38 -3.23
N ALA A 4 19.01 -7.87 -3.29
CA ALA A 4 19.33 -9.27 -3.10
C ALA A 4 20.37 -9.47 -1.98
N THR A 5 20.18 -8.78 -0.85
CA THR A 5 21.05 -8.85 0.33
C THR A 5 22.54 -8.73 -0.03
N ASP A 6 23.31 -9.81 0.07
CA ASP A 6 24.75 -9.84 -0.14
C ASP A 6 25.14 -9.79 -1.63
N ALA A 7 24.17 -9.95 -2.54
CA ALA A 7 24.39 -9.78 -3.98
C ALA A 7 24.10 -8.35 -4.47
N GLY A 8 23.74 -7.43 -3.57
CA GLY A 8 23.45 -6.03 -3.93
C GLY A 8 22.20 -5.87 -4.81
N LEU A 9 22.28 -4.99 -5.80
CA LEU A 9 21.20 -4.72 -6.75
C LEU A 9 21.28 -5.64 -7.96
N GLN A 10 20.21 -6.39 -8.23
CA GLN A 10 20.06 -7.24 -9.41
C GLN A 10 19.04 -6.65 -10.39
N ILE A 11 19.36 -6.67 -11.69
CA ILE A 11 18.52 -6.11 -12.75
C ILE A 11 18.10 -7.24 -13.68
N VAL A 12 16.82 -7.58 -13.58
CA VAL A 12 16.20 -8.67 -14.34
C VAL A 12 15.29 -8.08 -15.40
N ASN A 13 15.50 -8.46 -16.66
CA ASN A 13 14.58 -8.20 -17.75
C ASN A 13 13.42 -9.19 -17.67
N VAL A 14 12.20 -8.64 -17.55
CA VAL A 14 10.93 -9.40 -17.44
C VAL A 14 10.01 -9.13 -18.63
N SER A 15 10.55 -8.71 -19.78
CA SER A 15 9.75 -8.44 -21.00
C SER A 15 9.08 -9.71 -21.53
N ASP A 16 9.72 -10.87 -21.34
CA ASP A 16 9.07 -12.17 -21.44
C ASP A 16 8.88 -12.71 -20.01
N PRO A 17 7.64 -12.66 -19.46
CA PRO A 17 7.36 -13.16 -18.12
C PRO A 17 7.62 -14.66 -17.94
N ALA A 18 7.61 -15.45 -19.03
CA ALA A 18 7.89 -16.88 -18.97
C ALA A 18 9.40 -17.17 -18.88
N THR A 19 10.25 -16.22 -19.29
CA THR A 19 11.71 -16.35 -19.27
C THR A 19 12.40 -15.08 -18.78
N PRO A 20 12.36 -14.79 -17.47
CA PRO A 20 13.13 -13.68 -16.90
C PRO A 20 14.63 -13.87 -17.09
N VAL A 21 15.37 -12.80 -17.44
CA VAL A 21 16.82 -12.85 -17.68
C VAL A 21 17.53 -11.80 -16.85
N LEU A 22 18.56 -12.19 -16.08
CA LEU A 22 19.45 -11.25 -15.42
C LEU A 22 20.29 -10.51 -16.48
N ILE A 23 20.16 -9.18 -16.56
CA ILE A 23 20.82 -8.35 -17.57
C ILE A 23 21.92 -7.45 -17.00
N GLY A 24 21.93 -7.24 -15.68
CA GLY A 24 22.92 -6.41 -14.99
C GLY A 24 22.85 -6.59 -13.48
N SER A 25 23.90 -6.18 -12.81
CA SER A 25 23.98 -6.21 -11.35
C SER A 25 24.95 -5.15 -10.85
N TYR A 26 24.80 -4.75 -9.60
CA TYR A 26 25.75 -3.91 -8.88
C TYR A 26 25.92 -4.45 -7.47
N ASP A 27 27.16 -4.78 -7.12
CA ASP A 27 27.54 -5.24 -5.79
C ASP A 27 27.63 -4.03 -4.84
N THR A 28 26.70 -3.93 -3.90
CA THR A 28 26.68 -2.86 -2.90
C THR A 28 27.58 -3.24 -1.72
N PRO A 29 28.20 -2.27 -1.02
CA PRO A 29 29.17 -2.57 0.03
C PRO A 29 28.57 -3.24 1.29
N GLY A 30 27.25 -3.11 1.49
CA GLY A 30 26.50 -3.64 2.62
C GLY A 30 25.51 -4.73 2.22
N SER A 31 24.35 -4.73 2.90
CA SER A 31 23.28 -5.69 2.63
C SER A 31 22.10 -4.95 2.03
N ALA A 32 21.86 -5.14 0.74
CA ALA A 32 20.78 -4.48 0.02
C ALA A 32 19.42 -4.98 0.55
N ARG A 33 18.68 -4.08 1.21
CA ARG A 33 17.38 -4.34 1.83
C ARG A 33 16.23 -4.02 0.90
N GLU A 34 16.20 -2.79 0.38
CA GLU A 34 15.14 -2.29 -0.49
C GLU A 34 15.72 -1.41 -1.58
N ALA A 35 15.03 -1.30 -2.72
CA ALA A 35 15.42 -0.44 -3.82
C ALA A 35 14.22 0.31 -4.40
N ALA A 36 14.36 1.62 -4.57
CA ALA A 36 13.40 2.47 -5.25
C ALA A 36 13.98 3.01 -6.57
N ILE A 37 13.13 3.21 -7.56
CA ILE A 37 13.55 3.65 -8.91
C ILE A 37 12.94 5.01 -9.24
N GLY A 38 13.79 5.96 -9.60
CA GLY A 38 13.41 7.31 -10.01
C GLY A 38 14.01 7.66 -11.36
N GLY A 39 13.25 7.45 -12.44
CA GLY A 39 13.72 7.71 -13.80
C GLY A 39 14.95 6.86 -14.16
N SER A 40 16.12 7.50 -14.29
CA SER A 40 17.39 6.84 -14.62
C SER A 40 18.26 6.51 -13.41
N TYR A 41 17.70 6.57 -12.19
CA TYR A 41 18.41 6.30 -10.95
C TYR A 41 17.74 5.19 -10.15
N ALA A 42 18.57 4.39 -9.48
CA ALA A 42 18.16 3.47 -8.44
C ALA A 42 18.72 3.95 -7.10
N PHE A 43 17.88 3.93 -6.07
CA PHE A 43 18.24 4.25 -4.70
C PHE A 43 18.14 2.97 -3.89
N VAL A 44 19.24 2.49 -3.31
CA VAL A 44 19.30 1.19 -2.64
C VAL A 44 19.61 1.41 -1.17
N ALA A 45 18.67 1.04 -0.29
CA ALA A 45 18.92 0.95 1.15
C ALA A 45 19.84 -0.24 1.41
N ASP A 46 21.06 0.04 1.84
CA ASP A 46 22.16 -0.95 1.92
C ASP A 46 22.60 -1.23 3.35
N SER A 47 21.67 -1.14 4.31
CA SER A 47 21.94 -1.34 5.74
C SER A 47 23.07 -0.42 6.22
N THR A 48 24.18 -0.98 6.72
CA THR A 48 25.35 -0.21 7.19
C THR A 48 26.11 0.51 6.07
N GLY A 49 25.85 0.18 4.79
CA GLY A 49 26.39 0.90 3.64
C GLY A 49 25.75 2.28 3.42
N GLY A 50 24.59 2.53 4.05
CA GLY A 50 23.81 3.74 3.86
C GLY A 50 22.84 3.59 2.69
N VAL A 51 22.67 4.65 1.88
CA VAL A 51 21.88 4.59 0.64
C VAL A 51 22.79 4.76 -0.57
N GLU A 52 22.88 3.72 -1.40
CA GLU A 52 23.62 3.76 -2.66
C GLU A 52 22.74 4.38 -3.76
N ILE A 53 23.23 5.44 -4.40
CA ILE A 53 22.55 6.12 -5.50
C ILE A 53 23.25 5.75 -6.81
N LEU A 54 22.59 4.93 -7.61
CA LEU A 54 23.15 4.34 -8.82
C LEU A 54 22.51 4.96 -10.07
N ASN A 55 23.33 5.25 -11.07
CA ASN A 55 22.86 5.54 -12.42
C ASN A 55 22.57 4.23 -13.14
N ILE A 56 21.34 4.08 -13.61
CA ILE A 56 20.82 2.90 -14.32
C ILE A 56 20.34 3.25 -15.74
N SER A 57 20.80 4.38 -16.31
CA SER A 57 20.52 4.77 -17.71
C SER A 57 20.90 3.65 -18.69
N ASN A 58 21.95 2.89 -18.37
CA ASN A 58 22.22 1.60 -18.97
C ASN A 58 21.98 0.49 -17.92
N PRO A 59 20.85 -0.24 -17.97
CA PRO A 59 20.51 -1.25 -16.97
C PRO A 59 21.43 -2.47 -17.00
N THR A 60 22.27 -2.63 -18.02
CA THR A 60 23.25 -3.73 -18.08
C THR A 60 24.54 -3.42 -17.33
N ILE A 61 24.82 -2.13 -17.07
CA ILE A 61 26.04 -1.67 -16.40
C ILE A 61 25.67 -0.50 -15.48
N PRO A 62 25.09 -0.76 -14.29
CA PRO A 62 24.84 0.28 -13.31
C PRO A 62 26.15 0.87 -12.80
N THR A 63 26.14 2.16 -12.48
CA THR A 63 27.33 2.85 -11.94
C THR A 63 26.96 3.70 -10.73
N LEU A 64 27.80 3.69 -9.70
CA LEU A 64 27.64 4.57 -8.54
C LEU A 64 27.71 6.04 -8.94
N VAL A 65 26.72 6.82 -8.50
CA VAL A 65 26.72 8.28 -8.54
C VAL A 65 27.32 8.81 -7.25
N THR A 66 26.76 8.39 -6.12
CA THR A 66 27.23 8.73 -4.77
C THR A 66 26.62 7.77 -3.74
N THR A 67 27.23 7.73 -2.56
CA THR A 67 26.65 7.10 -1.37
C THR A 67 26.13 8.19 -0.45
N TYR A 68 24.88 8.08 -0.04
CA TYR A 68 24.29 8.94 0.99
C TYR A 68 24.42 8.26 2.36
N THR A 69 25.27 8.83 3.22
CA THR A 69 25.49 8.31 4.57
C THR A 69 24.34 8.70 5.48
N VAL A 70 23.74 7.71 6.12
CA VAL A 70 22.69 7.85 7.13
C VAL A 70 23.24 7.51 8.53
N PRO A 71 22.62 8.03 9.61
CA PRO A 71 23.13 7.85 10.98
C PRO A 71 22.97 6.42 11.54
N GLY A 72 22.23 5.55 10.86
CA GLY A 72 21.99 4.16 11.25
C GLY A 72 21.79 3.27 10.02
N PRO A 73 21.43 1.99 10.20
CA PRO A 73 21.21 1.09 9.08
C PRO A 73 20.02 1.56 8.23
N ALA A 74 20.22 1.72 6.91
CA ALA A 74 19.13 1.95 5.98
C ALA A 74 18.33 0.65 5.79
N ILE A 75 17.06 0.66 6.18
CA ILE A 75 16.17 -0.51 6.17
C ILE A 75 15.28 -0.50 4.93
N GLY A 76 14.60 0.62 4.72
CA GLY A 76 13.64 0.78 3.63
C GLY A 76 13.88 2.08 2.87
N VAL A 77 13.44 2.12 1.62
CA VAL A 77 13.55 3.28 0.77
C VAL A 77 12.36 3.41 -0.19
N THR A 78 11.75 4.59 -0.19
CA THR A 78 10.67 4.96 -1.11
C THR A 78 11.04 6.24 -1.83
N PHE A 79 10.85 6.28 -3.15
CA PHE A 79 11.13 7.45 -3.98
C PHE A 79 9.84 8.00 -4.57
N GLN A 80 9.60 9.30 -4.40
CA GLN A 80 8.53 10.02 -5.08
C GLN A 80 8.87 11.49 -5.27
N ASP A 81 8.62 12.06 -6.45
CA ASP A 81 8.71 13.50 -6.73
C ASP A 81 10.04 14.16 -6.31
N ASN A 82 11.17 13.47 -6.56
CA ASN A 82 12.53 13.86 -6.13
C ASN A 82 12.79 13.81 -4.62
N LEU A 83 11.87 13.26 -3.85
CA LEU A 83 12.06 12.98 -2.44
C LEU A 83 12.35 11.50 -2.24
N LEU A 84 13.28 11.24 -1.33
CA LEU A 84 13.60 9.92 -0.84
C LEU A 84 13.20 9.83 0.63
N PHE A 85 12.36 8.85 0.93
CA PHE A 85 11.95 8.50 2.29
C PHE A 85 12.75 7.28 2.71
N ILE A 86 13.50 7.39 3.81
CA ILE A 86 14.43 6.36 4.25
C ILE A 86 14.01 5.89 5.64
N ALA A 87 13.66 4.62 5.78
CA ALA A 87 13.45 3.99 7.08
C ALA A 87 14.80 3.61 7.70
N LEU A 88 15.02 3.99 8.96
CA LEU A 88 16.30 3.86 9.67
C LEU A 88 16.20 2.99 10.94
N GLY A 89 15.20 2.10 11.00
CA GLY A 89 14.98 1.23 12.14
C GLY A 89 14.63 2.03 13.40
N THR A 90 15.41 1.88 14.46
CA THR A 90 15.18 2.54 15.76
C THR A 90 15.47 4.05 15.77
N LEU A 91 15.82 4.63 14.62
CA LEU A 91 16.01 6.07 14.46
C LEU A 91 14.82 6.73 13.75
N GLY A 92 13.74 5.97 13.50
CA GLY A 92 12.58 6.40 12.75
C GLY A 92 12.88 6.52 11.25
N PHE A 93 12.56 7.66 10.65
CA PHE A 93 12.75 7.88 9.22
C PHE A 93 13.33 9.26 8.87
N GLU A 94 13.88 9.36 7.67
CA GLU A 94 14.45 10.57 7.10
C GLU A 94 13.82 10.91 5.74
N VAL A 95 13.66 12.21 5.48
CA VAL A 95 13.21 12.76 4.18
C VAL A 95 14.37 13.51 3.55
N VAL A 96 14.73 13.14 2.32
CA VAL A 96 15.90 13.66 1.60
C VAL A 96 15.49 14.14 0.22
N ASP A 97 15.91 15.35 -0.14
CA ASP A 97 15.84 15.86 -1.51
C ASP A 97 16.95 15.22 -2.36
N VAL A 98 16.54 14.53 -3.42
CA VAL A 98 17.41 13.89 -4.40
C VAL A 98 17.21 14.45 -5.82
N SER A 99 16.69 15.68 -5.93
CA SER A 99 16.61 16.44 -7.20
C SER A 99 17.96 16.55 -7.91
N HIS A 100 19.04 16.51 -7.13
CA HIS A 100 20.41 16.40 -7.61
C HIS A 100 21.02 15.11 -7.03
N PRO A 101 20.92 13.96 -7.74
CA PRO A 101 21.32 12.66 -7.19
C PRO A 101 22.79 12.56 -6.75
N SER A 102 23.67 13.43 -7.26
CA SER A 102 25.07 13.51 -6.84
C SER A 102 25.31 14.33 -5.57
N ALA A 103 24.31 15.07 -5.10
CA ALA A 103 24.37 15.88 -3.89
C ALA A 103 23.00 15.89 -3.16
N PRO A 104 22.58 14.75 -2.58
CA PRO A 104 21.35 14.68 -1.80
C PRO A 104 21.38 15.63 -0.59
N VAL A 105 20.22 16.18 -0.23
CA VAL A 105 20.08 17.12 0.89
C VAL A 105 19.02 16.61 1.85
N LYS A 106 19.41 16.33 3.10
CA LYS A 106 18.46 16.05 4.18
C LYS A 106 17.52 17.23 4.38
N LEU A 107 16.22 16.96 4.35
CA LEU A 107 15.17 17.96 4.64
C LEU A 107 14.67 17.83 6.07
N SER A 108 14.41 16.61 6.53
CA SER A 108 13.93 16.34 7.89
C SER A 108 14.20 14.91 8.34
N ASP A 109 14.14 14.69 9.65
CA ASP A 109 14.02 13.36 10.27
C ASP A 109 12.91 13.38 11.31
N ARG A 110 12.35 12.19 11.59
CA ARG A 110 11.38 11.96 12.65
C ARG A 110 11.74 10.66 13.35
N ASP A 111 11.87 10.73 14.68
CA ASP A 111 11.96 9.55 15.53
C ASP A 111 10.61 8.85 15.60
N THR A 112 10.62 7.52 15.62
CA THR A 112 9.42 6.69 15.86
C THR A 112 9.65 5.84 17.11
N PRO A 113 8.61 5.50 17.89
CA PRO A 113 8.81 4.85 19.19
C PRO A 113 9.48 3.46 19.13
N GLY A 114 9.35 2.75 18.02
CA GLY A 114 9.88 1.40 17.80
C GLY A 114 10.81 1.33 16.60
N PHE A 115 10.79 0.18 15.91
CA PHE A 115 11.61 -0.05 14.73
C PHE A 115 10.81 0.32 13.47
N CYS A 116 11.24 1.37 12.78
CA CYS A 116 10.68 1.80 11.50
C CYS A 116 11.16 0.88 10.36
N TYR A 117 10.23 0.21 9.67
CA TYR A 117 10.56 -0.72 8.58
C TYR A 117 10.32 -0.12 7.20
N HIS A 118 9.19 0.56 7.00
CA HIS A 118 8.81 1.08 5.70
C HIS A 118 8.09 2.43 5.84
N VAL A 119 8.24 3.24 4.80
CA VAL A 119 7.58 4.54 4.67
C VAL A 119 6.96 4.61 3.28
N ASP A 120 5.63 4.66 3.20
CA ASP A 120 4.92 4.90 1.96
C ASP A 120 4.38 6.33 1.94
N HIS A 121 4.44 6.96 0.77
CA HIS A 121 3.98 8.33 0.58
C HIS A 121 2.89 8.35 -0.48
N GLN A 122 1.76 8.97 -0.16
CA GLN A 122 0.69 9.17 -1.12
C GLN A 122 -0.10 10.44 -0.80
N PHE A 123 -0.29 11.27 -1.84
CA PHE A 123 -0.92 12.60 -1.72
C PHE A 123 -0.23 13.48 -0.66
N ASN A 124 -0.91 13.73 0.45
CA ASN A 124 -0.42 14.53 1.57
C ASN A 124 -0.20 13.68 2.82
N TRP A 125 -0.16 12.35 2.67
CA TRP A 125 0.04 11.43 3.78
C TRP A 125 1.34 10.67 3.61
N LEU A 126 2.01 10.50 4.74
CA LEU A 126 3.17 9.64 4.89
C LEU A 126 2.81 8.58 5.92
N GLU A 127 2.75 7.34 5.47
CA GLU A 127 2.41 6.17 6.26
C GLU A 127 3.70 5.45 6.64
N VAL A 128 3.91 5.28 7.93
CA VAL A 128 5.16 4.72 8.47
C VAL A 128 4.83 3.52 9.31
N THR A 129 5.44 2.37 9.01
CA THR A 129 5.27 1.17 9.83
C THR A 129 6.31 1.10 10.93
N ASP A 130 5.85 0.82 12.14
CA ASP A 130 6.65 0.76 13.36
C ASP A 130 6.23 -0.46 14.18
N ASP A 131 7.15 -1.37 14.50
CA ASP A 131 6.80 -2.64 15.16
C ASP A 131 6.22 -2.52 16.57
N SER A 132 6.38 -1.37 17.22
CA SER A 132 5.90 -1.15 18.59
C SER A 132 4.55 -0.45 18.64
N THR A 133 4.23 0.34 17.61
CA THR A 133 3.03 1.19 17.56
C THR A 133 2.04 0.81 16.45
N GLY A 134 2.45 -0.03 15.50
CA GLY A 134 1.68 -0.37 14.31
C GLY A 134 1.98 0.60 13.17
N MET A 135 1.03 1.45 12.81
CA MET A 135 1.20 2.44 11.74
C MET A 135 1.11 3.86 12.29
N LEU A 136 2.03 4.72 11.88
CA LEU A 136 2.03 6.15 12.14
C LEU A 136 1.66 6.88 10.84
N VAL A 137 0.68 7.77 10.92
CA VAL A 137 0.25 8.59 9.78
C VAL A 137 0.70 10.03 10.03
N TYR A 138 1.50 10.57 9.13
CA TYR A 138 1.92 11.96 9.16
C TYR A 138 1.23 12.75 8.04
N LEU A 139 0.83 13.97 8.37
CA LEU A 139 0.49 14.97 7.36
C LEU A 139 1.77 15.52 6.73
N PHE A 140 1.87 15.39 5.41
CA PHE A 140 3.05 15.70 4.60
C PHE A 140 2.78 16.89 3.66
N ASN A 141 2.62 18.09 4.24
CA ASN A 141 2.46 19.33 3.48
C ASN A 141 3.79 20.08 3.27
N ASP A 142 4.79 19.78 4.10
CA ASP A 142 6.13 20.35 4.06
C ASP A 142 7.15 19.23 4.29
N PRO A 143 7.99 18.90 3.29
CA PRO A 143 9.04 17.89 3.44
C PRO A 143 10.05 18.16 4.56
N ALA A 144 10.21 19.42 4.98
CA ALA A 144 11.07 19.80 6.11
C ALA A 144 10.38 19.60 7.48
N ALA A 145 9.05 19.44 7.51
CA ALA A 145 8.29 19.33 8.74
C ALA A 145 7.05 18.42 8.65
N PRO A 146 7.20 17.09 8.40
CA PRO A 146 6.09 16.15 8.50
C PRO A 146 5.48 16.12 9.90
N SER A 147 4.17 16.34 10.05
CA SER A 147 3.53 16.37 11.38
C SER A 147 2.72 15.11 11.64
N LEU A 148 2.99 14.43 12.77
CA LEU A 148 2.24 13.24 13.17
C LEU A 148 0.75 13.61 13.33
N LEU A 149 -0.10 12.91 12.59
CA LEU A 149 -1.54 13.09 12.59
C LEU A 149 -2.23 12.05 13.47
N SER A 150 -1.84 10.77 13.33
CA SER A 150 -2.44 9.67 14.08
C SER A 150 -1.47 8.50 14.25
N THR A 151 -1.75 7.65 15.23
CA THR A 151 -1.09 6.38 15.49
C THR A 151 -2.16 5.30 15.54
N ILE A 152 -2.00 4.25 14.74
CA ILE A 152 -2.95 3.17 14.57
C ILE A 152 -2.29 1.88 15.03
N SER A 153 -2.80 1.32 16.13
CA SER A 153 -2.31 0.03 16.61
C SER A 153 -2.76 -1.08 15.67
N THR A 154 -1.80 -1.79 15.09
CA THR A 154 -2.06 -3.04 14.36
C THR A 154 -1.98 -4.24 15.32
N PRO A 155 -2.64 -5.37 15.02
CA PRO A 155 -2.58 -6.57 15.87
C PRO A 155 -1.19 -7.23 15.98
N GLY A 156 -0.37 -7.09 14.94
CA GLY A 156 0.97 -7.66 14.82
C GLY A 156 2.06 -6.58 14.76
N ARG A 157 3.18 -6.93 14.12
CA ARG A 157 4.28 -6.00 13.86
C ARG A 157 4.12 -5.48 12.44
N ALA A 158 3.87 -4.19 12.28
CA ALA A 158 3.75 -3.60 10.95
C ALA A 158 5.14 -3.54 10.28
N LEU A 159 5.31 -4.27 9.17
CA LEU A 159 6.59 -4.40 8.45
C LEU A 159 6.59 -3.71 7.09
N GLY A 160 5.44 -3.66 6.42
CA GLY A 160 5.29 -2.98 5.14
C GLY A 160 3.92 -2.34 5.02
N VAL A 161 3.85 -1.21 4.34
CA VAL A 161 2.60 -0.50 4.07
C VAL A 161 2.55 -0.10 2.61
N ARG A 162 1.35 -0.14 2.03
CA ARG A 162 1.09 0.47 0.74
C ARG A 162 -0.31 1.06 0.73
N MET A 163 -0.41 2.36 0.49
CA MET A 163 -1.68 2.99 0.18
C MET A 163 -2.07 2.67 -1.27
N TYR A 164 -3.34 2.36 -1.48
CA TYR A 164 -3.91 2.25 -2.81
C TYR A 164 -5.32 2.82 -2.82
N HIS A 165 -5.51 3.85 -3.64
CA HIS A 165 -6.72 4.71 -3.65
C HIS A 165 -6.94 5.41 -2.31
N SER A 166 -7.87 4.92 -1.49
CA SER A 166 -8.23 5.45 -0.18
C SER A 166 -7.69 4.60 0.98
N ASP A 167 -7.32 3.35 0.72
CA ASP A 167 -7.08 2.38 1.79
C ASP A 167 -5.59 2.07 1.93
N SER A 168 -5.14 1.92 3.17
CA SER A 168 -3.81 1.46 3.50
C SER A 168 -3.83 -0.06 3.70
N TYR A 169 -2.95 -0.75 3.01
CA TYR A 169 -2.72 -2.18 3.16
C TYR A 169 -1.41 -2.36 3.92
N VAL A 170 -1.44 -3.09 5.04
CA VAL A 170 -0.28 -3.32 5.88
C VAL A 170 0.03 -4.81 5.97
N ALA A 171 1.28 -5.17 5.70
CA ALA A 171 1.85 -6.45 6.09
C ALA A 171 2.23 -6.38 7.57
N ASP A 172 1.56 -7.19 8.38
CA ASP A 172 1.55 -7.11 9.85
C ASP A 172 2.08 -8.39 10.50
N ASP A 173 3.13 -8.97 9.91
CA ASP A 173 3.88 -10.10 10.44
C ASP A 173 2.97 -11.33 10.71
N ASP A 174 2.90 -11.83 11.95
CA ASP A 174 2.06 -12.97 12.34
C ASP A 174 0.55 -12.69 12.20
N ALA A 175 0.12 -11.43 12.10
CA ALA A 175 -1.29 -11.07 11.89
C ALA A 175 -1.71 -11.09 10.40
N GLY A 176 -0.77 -11.34 9.50
CA GLY A 176 -1.00 -11.38 8.07
C GLY A 176 -1.13 -9.99 7.46
N MET A 177 -2.21 -9.74 6.74
CA MET A 177 -2.50 -8.44 6.13
C MET A 177 -3.61 -7.72 6.90
N VAL A 178 -3.43 -6.42 7.13
CA VAL A 178 -4.45 -5.53 7.70
C VAL A 178 -4.81 -4.47 6.67
N VAL A 179 -6.09 -4.15 6.53
CA VAL A 179 -6.60 -3.09 5.68
C VAL A 179 -7.25 -2.03 6.56
N MET A 180 -6.97 -0.77 6.29
CA MET A 180 -7.48 0.34 7.08
C MET A 180 -7.78 1.57 6.23
N ASP A 181 -8.67 2.41 6.74
CA ASP A 181 -8.99 3.71 6.17
C ASP A 181 -8.27 4.81 6.97
N PRO A 182 -7.17 5.38 6.45
CA PRO A 182 -6.41 6.44 7.12
C PRO A 182 -7.11 7.81 7.07
N SER A 183 -8.27 7.94 6.41
CA SER A 183 -8.95 9.22 6.23
C SER A 183 -9.68 9.68 7.49
N GLY A 184 -9.69 11.00 7.74
CA GLY A 184 -10.70 11.66 8.58
C GLY A 184 -10.70 11.38 10.09
N PHE A 185 -9.88 10.47 10.61
CA PHE A 185 -9.94 10.06 12.03
C PHE A 185 -8.65 10.34 12.81
N SER A 186 -8.82 10.72 14.08
CA SER A 186 -7.73 10.66 15.07
C SER A 186 -7.39 9.21 15.47
N ASP A 187 -8.26 8.26 15.14
CA ASP A 187 -8.13 6.81 15.32
C ASP A 187 -8.73 6.05 14.10
N PRO A 188 -7.96 5.91 13.01
CA PRO A 188 -8.35 5.22 11.77
C PRO A 188 -8.86 3.78 12.02
N PRO A 189 -10.05 3.40 11.52
CA PRO A 189 -10.57 2.07 11.72
C PRO A 189 -9.82 1.03 10.86
N ILE A 190 -9.51 -0.11 11.47
CA ILE A 190 -9.20 -1.33 10.73
C ILE A 190 -10.47 -1.76 10.01
N LEU A 191 -10.44 -1.75 8.67
CA LEU A 191 -11.54 -2.17 7.80
C LEU A 191 -11.65 -3.70 7.74
N GLY A 192 -10.52 -4.39 7.84
CA GLY A 192 -10.47 -5.85 7.83
C GLY A 192 -9.05 -6.38 7.94
N SER A 193 -8.95 -7.70 8.05
CA SER A 193 -7.67 -8.41 8.01
C SER A 193 -7.78 -9.72 7.25
N TYR A 194 -6.64 -10.22 6.81
CA TYR A 194 -6.50 -11.51 6.16
C TYR A 194 -5.29 -12.23 6.75
N ASP A 195 -5.52 -13.37 7.37
CA ASP A 195 -4.46 -14.24 7.91
C ASP A 195 -3.72 -14.93 6.76
N THR A 196 -2.52 -14.46 6.44
CA THR A 196 -1.67 -15.08 5.42
C THR A 196 -1.06 -16.38 5.94
N PRO A 197 -0.79 -17.39 5.09
CA PRO A 197 -0.24 -18.68 5.52
C PRO A 197 1.13 -18.61 6.22
N GLY A 198 1.80 -17.48 6.18
CA GLY A 198 3.05 -17.21 6.90
C GLY A 198 3.13 -15.75 7.33
N MET A 199 4.26 -15.39 7.93
CA MET A 199 4.54 -14.04 8.41
C MET A 199 4.59 -13.05 7.24
N ALA A 200 3.71 -12.06 7.22
CA ALA A 200 3.67 -11.04 6.18
C ALA A 200 4.80 -10.02 6.36
N ASN A 201 5.69 -9.90 5.37
CA ASN A 201 6.88 -9.05 5.47
C ASN A 201 6.78 -7.76 4.67
N HIS A 202 6.19 -7.80 3.48
CA HIS A 202 6.08 -6.64 2.60
C HIS A 202 4.82 -6.74 1.77
N ILE A 203 4.33 -5.59 1.31
CA ILE A 203 3.06 -5.50 0.58
C ILE A 203 3.16 -4.50 -0.56
N ALA A 204 2.59 -4.88 -1.69
CA ALA A 204 2.35 -3.99 -2.82
C ALA A 204 0.87 -4.05 -3.20
N ALA A 205 0.35 -2.97 -3.79
CA ALA A 205 -1.02 -2.91 -4.23
C ALA A 205 -1.12 -2.28 -5.62
N SER A 206 -1.87 -2.94 -6.51
CA SER A 206 -2.10 -2.47 -7.88
C SER A 206 -3.29 -3.14 -8.52
N ALA A 207 -4.00 -2.40 -9.37
CA ALA A 207 -5.13 -2.88 -10.16
C ALA A 207 -6.22 -3.61 -9.34
N GLY A 208 -6.45 -3.18 -8.10
CA GLY A 208 -7.43 -3.80 -7.20
C GLY A 208 -6.96 -5.12 -6.58
N TYR A 209 -5.65 -5.38 -6.56
CA TYR A 209 -5.04 -6.51 -5.86
C TYR A 209 -4.01 -6.02 -4.85
N ALA A 210 -3.97 -6.66 -3.69
CA ALA A 210 -2.86 -6.63 -2.76
C ALA A 210 -1.97 -7.87 -2.99
N TYR A 211 -0.67 -7.64 -3.01
CA TYR A 211 0.38 -8.63 -3.22
C TYR A 211 1.21 -8.66 -1.94
N VAL A 212 1.05 -9.72 -1.14
CA VAL A 212 1.70 -9.85 0.16
C VAL A 212 2.83 -10.86 0.04
N ALA A 213 4.06 -10.41 0.26
CA ALA A 213 5.19 -11.31 0.41
C ALA A 213 5.18 -11.85 1.84
N ASP A 214 4.88 -13.13 2.00
CA ASP A 214 4.85 -13.82 3.27
C ASP A 214 5.96 -14.89 3.37
N GLY A 215 6.19 -15.40 4.58
CA GLY A 215 7.20 -16.44 4.83
C GLY A 215 6.94 -17.78 4.11
N SER A 216 5.75 -17.99 3.56
CA SER A 216 5.31 -19.17 2.81
C SER A 216 5.29 -18.94 1.28
N GLY A 217 5.41 -17.69 0.81
CA GLY A 217 5.41 -17.32 -0.60
C GLY A 217 4.73 -15.98 -0.88
N LEU A 218 4.14 -15.85 -2.08
CA LEU A 218 3.40 -14.66 -2.51
C LEU A 218 1.89 -14.93 -2.41
N CYS A 219 1.20 -14.17 -1.56
CA CYS A 219 -0.25 -14.11 -1.53
C CYS A 219 -0.77 -13.00 -2.44
N ILE A 220 -1.73 -13.33 -3.31
CA ILE A 220 -2.40 -12.36 -4.20
C ILE A 220 -3.85 -12.31 -3.76
N LEU A 221 -4.23 -11.18 -3.17
CA LEU A 221 -5.54 -10.95 -2.58
C LEU A 221 -6.25 -9.91 -3.43
N ARG A 222 -7.46 -10.24 -3.89
CA ARG A 222 -8.28 -9.27 -4.61
C ARG A 222 -8.89 -8.32 -3.58
N SER A 223 -8.63 -7.02 -3.74
CA SER A 223 -9.42 -5.99 -3.09
C SER A 223 -10.77 -5.96 -3.80
N CYS A 224 -11.72 -6.74 -3.29
CA CYS A 224 -13.11 -6.55 -3.65
C CYS A 224 -13.49 -5.19 -3.08
N SER A 225 -13.63 -4.21 -3.98
CA SER A 225 -14.07 -2.85 -3.70
C SER A 225 -15.54 -2.90 -3.30
N CYS A 226 -15.80 -3.46 -2.13
CA CYS A 226 -17.07 -3.35 -1.48
C CYS A 226 -17.07 -2.04 -0.73
N CYS A 227 -17.84 -1.10 -1.24
CA CYS A 227 -18.32 0.01 -0.45
C CYS A 227 -18.85 -0.51 0.88
N ILE A 228 -18.21 -0.07 1.97
CA ILE A 228 -18.57 -0.25 3.38
C ILE A 228 -19.29 -1.59 3.66
N GLY A 229 -18.65 -2.71 3.29
CA GLY A 229 -18.84 -4.02 3.92
C GLY A 229 -20.22 -4.71 3.85
N ARG A 230 -21.22 -4.19 3.13
CA ARG A 230 -22.53 -4.84 3.01
C ARG A 230 -23.11 -4.83 1.61
N THR A 231 -23.54 -6.01 1.18
CA THR A 231 -24.31 -6.15 -0.06
C THR A 231 -25.62 -5.39 0.10
N GLY A 232 -26.02 -4.61 -0.90
CA GLY A 232 -27.23 -3.76 -0.87
C GLY A 232 -27.04 -2.32 -0.42
N ASP A 233 -25.86 -1.91 0.06
CA ASP A 233 -25.52 -0.49 0.33
C ASP A 233 -24.99 0.14 -0.96
N ILE A 234 -25.90 0.66 -1.76
CA ILE A 234 -25.69 1.13 -3.13
C ILE A 234 -25.32 2.61 -3.16
N ASP A 235 -25.76 3.39 -2.17
CA ASP A 235 -25.44 4.81 -2.04
C ASP A 235 -24.21 5.10 -1.16
N ASN A 236 -23.61 4.06 -0.55
CA ASN A 236 -22.40 4.09 0.26
C ASN A 236 -22.53 4.91 1.56
N ASN A 237 -23.73 4.93 2.16
CA ASN A 237 -23.97 5.64 3.40
C ASN A 237 -23.74 4.77 4.67
N GLY A 238 -23.43 3.48 4.49
CA GLY A 238 -23.16 2.51 5.56
C GLY A 238 -24.40 1.77 6.08
N ILE A 239 -25.57 2.00 5.50
CA ILE A 239 -26.85 1.44 5.95
C ILE A 239 -27.68 1.00 4.75
N VAL A 240 -28.09 -0.28 4.70
CA VAL A 240 -29.02 -0.78 3.69
C VAL A 240 -30.45 -0.31 4.02
N ASP A 241 -30.95 0.67 3.29
CA ASP A 241 -32.27 1.27 3.45
C ASP A 241 -32.99 1.58 2.10
N ILE A 242 -34.06 2.37 2.16
CA ILE A 242 -34.86 2.69 0.97
C ILE A 242 -34.15 3.68 0.01
N GLN A 243 -33.13 4.39 0.48
CA GLN A 243 -32.31 5.28 -0.34
C GLN A 243 -31.44 4.45 -1.28
N ASP A 244 -30.98 3.27 -0.86
CA ASP A 244 -30.30 2.32 -1.74
C ASP A 244 -31.19 1.82 -2.87
N LEU A 245 -32.46 1.55 -2.57
CA LEU A 245 -33.43 1.18 -3.60
C LEU A 245 -33.64 2.33 -4.60
N THR A 246 -33.65 3.56 -4.11
CA THR A 246 -33.77 4.76 -4.95
C THR A 246 -32.54 4.90 -5.85
N ALA A 247 -31.35 4.80 -5.27
CA ALA A 247 -30.08 4.84 -5.98
C ALA A 247 -29.98 3.71 -7.03
N TYR A 248 -30.47 2.52 -6.70
CA TYR A 248 -30.49 1.39 -7.62
C TYR A 248 -31.38 1.66 -8.84
N VAL A 249 -32.62 2.12 -8.60
CA VAL A 249 -33.58 2.40 -9.67
C VAL A 249 -33.11 3.56 -10.55
N ASP A 250 -32.55 4.60 -9.93
CA ASP A 250 -31.98 5.74 -10.64
C ASP A 250 -30.84 5.29 -11.57
N ALA A 251 -29.93 4.46 -11.06
CA ALA A 251 -28.80 3.92 -11.80
C ALA A 251 -29.22 2.98 -12.95
N MET A 252 -30.20 2.08 -12.74
CA MET A 252 -30.61 1.11 -13.75
C MET A 252 -31.54 1.68 -14.82
N PHE A 253 -32.45 2.58 -14.47
CA PHE A 253 -33.60 2.90 -15.33
C PHE A 253 -33.72 4.36 -15.73
N LEU A 254 -33.16 5.28 -14.96
CA LEU A 254 -33.40 6.71 -15.16
C LEU A 254 -32.19 7.43 -15.75
N SER A 255 -30.98 6.85 -15.64
CA SER A 255 -29.74 7.34 -16.30
C SER A 255 -29.42 8.83 -16.06
N VAL A 256 -29.92 9.38 -14.96
CA VAL A 256 -29.70 10.76 -14.54
C VAL A 256 -28.49 10.85 -13.61
N GLY A 257 -27.31 10.51 -14.14
CA GLY A 257 -26.01 10.86 -13.56
C GLY A 257 -25.30 9.74 -12.81
N PHE A 258 -24.22 9.26 -13.44
CA PHE A 258 -23.22 8.29 -12.97
C PHE A 258 -23.80 6.90 -12.64
N GLY A 259 -23.11 5.82 -13.03
CA GLY A 259 -23.56 4.45 -12.72
C GLY A 259 -23.59 4.20 -11.20
N PHE A 260 -23.81 2.95 -10.78
CA PHE A 260 -23.75 2.61 -9.36
C PHE A 260 -22.48 3.17 -8.70
N LEU A 261 -22.65 3.92 -7.61
CA LEU A 261 -21.52 4.34 -6.76
C LEU A 261 -20.75 3.11 -6.29
N CYS A 262 -21.48 1.99 -6.07
CA CYS A 262 -20.98 0.72 -5.58
C CYS A 262 -21.52 -0.47 -6.40
N PRO A 263 -20.95 -0.75 -7.59
CA PRO A 263 -21.46 -1.79 -8.48
C PRO A 263 -21.45 -3.19 -7.86
N TYR A 264 -20.50 -3.47 -6.96
CA TYR A 264 -20.41 -4.77 -6.28
C TYR A 264 -21.47 -4.94 -5.19
N ALA A 265 -21.80 -3.87 -4.45
CA ALA A 265 -22.91 -3.91 -3.50
C ALA A 265 -24.27 -4.06 -4.20
N ALA A 266 -24.35 -3.68 -5.48
CA ALA A 266 -25.52 -3.85 -6.32
C ALA A 266 -25.73 -5.29 -6.85
N ASN A 267 -24.75 -6.21 -6.69
CA ASN A 267 -24.94 -7.65 -6.95
C ASN A 267 -25.47 -8.36 -5.68
N ILE A 268 -26.77 -8.21 -5.44
CA ILE A 268 -27.44 -8.59 -4.19
C ILE A 268 -27.76 -10.08 -4.14
N ASN A 269 -27.99 -10.68 -5.29
CA ASN A 269 -28.25 -12.12 -5.39
C ASN A 269 -26.94 -12.95 -5.32
N GLY A 270 -25.78 -12.30 -5.40
CA GLY A 270 -24.46 -12.92 -5.27
C GLY A 270 -24.10 -13.83 -6.45
N ASP A 271 -24.56 -13.51 -7.66
CA ASP A 271 -24.25 -14.33 -8.82
C ASP A 271 -22.72 -14.31 -9.11
N PRO A 272 -22.12 -15.44 -9.53
CA PRO A 272 -20.67 -15.54 -9.70
C PRO A 272 -20.10 -14.67 -10.84
N ASN A 273 -20.93 -14.19 -11.76
CA ASN A 273 -20.48 -13.37 -12.88
C ASN A 273 -20.49 -11.87 -12.53
N GLY A 274 -21.06 -11.48 -11.38
CA GLY A 274 -21.12 -10.09 -10.94
C GLY A 274 -22.06 -9.23 -11.77
N VAL A 275 -23.11 -9.82 -12.33
CA VAL A 275 -24.02 -9.13 -13.26
C VAL A 275 -25.12 -8.46 -12.46
N VAL A 276 -25.06 -7.13 -12.42
CA VAL A 276 -26.10 -6.32 -11.76
C VAL A 276 -27.32 -6.23 -12.67
N ASP A 277 -28.42 -6.87 -12.27
CA ASP A 277 -29.67 -6.89 -13.03
C ASP A 277 -30.94 -6.87 -12.16
N VAL A 278 -32.11 -6.99 -12.81
CA VAL A 278 -33.42 -6.94 -12.14
C VAL A 278 -33.60 -7.99 -11.03
N SER A 279 -32.81 -9.06 -11.04
CA SER A 279 -32.81 -10.09 -10.01
C SER A 279 -32.22 -9.56 -8.71
N ASP A 280 -31.22 -8.68 -8.78
CA ASP A 280 -30.66 -7.99 -7.60
C ASP A 280 -31.63 -6.96 -7.04
N LEU A 281 -32.31 -6.21 -7.91
CA LEU A 281 -33.38 -5.31 -7.48
C LEU A 281 -34.47 -6.07 -6.71
N THR A 282 -34.84 -7.25 -7.20
CA THR A 282 -35.82 -8.11 -6.53
C THR A 282 -35.30 -8.56 -5.17
N ALA A 283 -34.02 -8.95 -5.08
CA ALA A 283 -33.39 -9.32 -3.82
C ALA A 283 -33.32 -8.16 -2.82
N LEU A 284 -33.08 -6.93 -3.28
CA LEU A 284 -33.11 -5.72 -2.44
C LEU A 284 -34.51 -5.45 -1.86
N ILE A 285 -35.54 -5.56 -2.71
CA ILE A 285 -36.92 -5.36 -2.30
C ILE A 285 -37.33 -6.43 -1.27
N ASP A 286 -36.97 -7.69 -1.53
CA ASP A 286 -37.25 -8.79 -0.59
C ASP A 286 -36.55 -8.56 0.75
N HIS A 287 -35.30 -8.07 0.73
CA HIS A 287 -34.58 -7.68 1.94
C HIS A 287 -35.29 -6.56 2.72
N LEU A 288 -35.60 -5.45 2.04
CA LEU A 288 -36.14 -4.24 2.67
C LEU A 288 -37.59 -4.40 3.16
N PHE A 289 -38.39 -5.25 2.53
CA PHE A 289 -39.84 -5.27 2.74
C PHE A 289 -40.44 -6.63 3.12
N ILE A 290 -39.73 -7.74 2.91
CA ILE A 290 -40.31 -9.09 3.10
C ILE A 290 -39.59 -9.84 4.22
N ASN A 291 -38.32 -10.17 4.02
CA ASN A 291 -37.61 -11.12 4.87
C ASN A 291 -36.78 -10.45 5.97
N PHE A 292 -36.36 -9.19 5.78
CA PHE A 292 -35.51 -8.43 6.72
C PHE A 292 -34.24 -9.17 7.17
N ALA A 293 -33.84 -10.21 6.44
CA ALA A 293 -32.67 -11.02 6.74
C ALA A 293 -31.42 -10.21 6.42
N PRO A 294 -30.40 -10.15 7.29
CA PRO A 294 -29.19 -9.39 7.01
C PRO A 294 -28.62 -9.77 5.64
N THR A 295 -28.28 -8.77 4.82
CA THR A 295 -27.58 -9.02 3.57
C THR A 295 -26.20 -9.59 3.86
N ALA A 296 -25.71 -10.43 2.95
CA ALA A 296 -24.38 -11.01 3.08
C ALA A 296 -23.31 -9.89 3.07
N PRO A 297 -22.19 -10.07 3.77
CA PRO A 297 -21.02 -9.23 3.53
C PRO A 297 -20.67 -9.32 2.04
N CYS A 298 -20.30 -8.18 1.44
CA CYS A 298 -19.89 -8.16 0.04
C CYS A 298 -18.74 -9.16 -0.19
N GLN A 299 -18.83 -9.90 -1.29
CA GLN A 299 -17.82 -10.89 -1.70
C GLN A 299 -16.76 -10.30 -2.62
#